data_AF-A0A946AW30-F1
#
_entry.id   AF-A0A946AW30-F1
#
_cell.length_a   1.000
_cell.length_b   1.000
_cell.length_c   1.000
_cell.angle_alpha   90.00
_cell.angle_beta   90.00
_cell.angle_gamma   90.00
#
_symmetry.space_group_name_H-M   'P 1'
#
loop_
_entity.id
_entity.type
_entity.pdbx_description
1 polymer ?
#
loop_
_entity_poly.entity_id
_entity_poly.type
_entity_poly.pdbx_seq_one_letter_code
_entity_poly.pdbx_strand_id
1 'polypeptide(L)'
;MAHHLIKDLILLLLVSLPINIIFHRIKFPSVMGYLVAGVLIGPHGLKLISDVSAVKELAEIGVILLLFVIGLEFSLGRILKNLASILGAGGLQLGMTTLAVWFVFSEMNFQQNQSIVLGLIVALSSTAIVLKMITDNAEIDTLSGKLCV
;
A
#
# COMPACT_ATOMS: atom_id res chain seq x y z
N MET A 1 -29.07 8.59 -6.75
CA MET A 1 -27.95 7.83 -6.15
C MET A 1 -27.04 7.24 -7.23
N ALA A 2 -27.47 6.25 -8.03
CA ALA A 2 -26.63 5.61 -9.06
C ALA A 2 -25.98 6.55 -10.09
N HIS A 3 -26.67 7.63 -10.49
CA HIS A 3 -26.14 8.58 -11.47
C HIS A 3 -24.92 9.38 -10.95
N HIS A 4 -24.88 9.68 -9.64
CA HIS A 4 -23.75 10.39 -9.03
C HIS A 4 -22.53 9.48 -8.90
N LEU A 5 -22.74 8.22 -8.50
CA LEU A 5 -21.68 7.22 -8.39
C LEU A 5 -20.99 6.96 -9.74
N ILE A 6 -21.75 6.76 -10.82
CA ILE A 6 -21.18 6.53 -12.15
C ILE A 6 -20.37 7.76 -12.60
N LYS A 7 -20.89 8.97 -12.36
CA LYS A 7 -20.17 10.21 -12.68
C LYS A 7 -18.86 10.31 -11.89
N ASP A 8 -18.88 10.01 -10.60
CA ASP A 8 -17.70 10.05 -9.73
C ASP A 8 -16.65 9.01 -10.17
N LEU A 9 -17.07 7.80 -10.56
CA LEU A 9 -16.18 6.77 -11.12
C LEU A 9 -15.57 7.19 -12.47
N ILE A 10 -16.36 7.77 -13.36
CA ILE A 10 -15.85 8.31 -14.64
C ILE A 10 -14.82 9.39 -14.37
N LEU A 11 -15.08 10.29 -13.41
CA LEU A 11 -14.16 11.37 -13.06
C LEU A 11 -12.87 10.83 -12.43
N LEU A 12 -12.98 9.84 -11.54
CA LEU A 12 -11.84 9.08 -11.01
C LEU A 12 -10.98 8.49 -12.13
N LEU A 13 -11.60 7.85 -13.13
CA LEU A 13 -10.89 7.25 -14.25
C LEU A 13 -10.24 8.31 -15.15
N LEU A 14 -10.97 9.36 -15.50
CA LEU A 14 -10.50 10.45 -16.35
C LEU A 14 -9.30 11.20 -15.75
N VAL A 15 -9.26 11.36 -14.42
CA VAL A 15 -8.16 12.06 -13.76
C VAL A 15 -7.00 11.11 -13.43
N SER A 16 -7.27 9.87 -13.01
CA SER A 16 -6.20 8.93 -12.66
C SER A 16 -5.40 8.45 -13.87
N LEU A 17 -6.02 8.23 -15.03
CA LEU A 17 -5.33 7.77 -16.24
C LEU A 17 -4.18 8.68 -16.70
N PRO A 18 -4.37 9.99 -16.94
CA PRO A 18 -3.28 10.86 -17.37
C PRO A 18 -2.18 10.97 -16.30
N ILE A 19 -2.54 11.02 -15.02
CA ILE A 19 -1.58 11.04 -13.91
C ILE A 19 -0.73 9.78 -13.91
N ASN A 20 -1.37 8.61 -14.04
CA ASN A 20 -0.67 7.33 -14.09
C ASN A 20 0.23 7.20 -15.34
N ILE A 21 -0.20 7.71 -16.50
CA ILE A 21 0.65 7.74 -17.70
C ILE A 21 1.92 8.57 -17.45
N ILE A 22 1.78 9.75 -16.81
CA ILE A 22 2.92 10.59 -16.44
C ILE A 22 3.82 9.86 -15.44
N PHE A 23 3.25 9.24 -14.41
CA PHE A 23 3.99 8.50 -13.38
C PHE A 23 4.73 7.29 -13.96
N HIS A 24 4.09 6.57 -14.89
CA HIS A 24 4.71 5.47 -15.60
C HIS A 24 5.90 5.95 -16.46
N ARG A 25 5.77 7.11 -17.13
CA ARG A 25 6.87 7.70 -17.93
C ARG A 25 8.09 8.07 -17.10
N ILE A 26 7.89 8.53 -15.86
CA ILE A 26 8.98 8.84 -14.92
C ILE A 26 9.45 7.62 -14.10
N LYS A 27 8.95 6.42 -14.42
CA LYS A 27 9.24 5.15 -13.70
C LYS A 27 8.87 5.20 -12.21
N PHE A 28 7.85 5.99 -11.85
CA PHE A 28 7.27 5.96 -10.52
C PHE A 28 6.23 4.83 -10.40
N PRO A 29 6.05 4.24 -9.21
CA PRO A 29 5.03 3.23 -8.99
C PRO A 29 3.62 3.77 -9.28
N SER A 30 2.83 3.01 -10.05
CA SER A 30 1.45 3.35 -10.46
C SER A 30 0.52 3.64 -9.26
N VAL A 31 0.77 2.97 -8.12
CA VAL A 31 0.03 3.20 -6.88
C VAL A 31 0.12 4.66 -6.42
N MET A 32 1.26 5.32 -6.59
CA MET A 32 1.39 6.74 -6.25
C MET A 32 0.55 7.64 -7.15
N GLY A 33 0.43 7.30 -8.43
CA GLY A 33 -0.44 8.05 -9.35
C GLY A 33 -1.91 7.99 -8.92
N TYR A 34 -2.39 6.82 -8.50
CA TYR A 34 -3.75 6.67 -7.96
C TYR A 34 -3.96 7.46 -6.67
N LEU A 35 -2.97 7.47 -5.75
CA LEU A 35 -3.05 8.25 -4.51
C LEU A 35 -3.08 9.76 -4.79
N VAL A 36 -2.21 10.24 -5.68
CA VAL A 36 -2.18 11.66 -6.08
C VAL A 36 -3.49 12.06 -6.74
N ALA A 37 -4.02 11.24 -7.65
CA ALA A 37 -5.31 11.47 -8.27
C ALA A 37 -6.43 11.58 -7.22
N GLY A 38 -6.48 10.64 -6.27
CA GLY A 38 -7.46 10.63 -5.19
C GLY A 38 -7.37 11.85 -4.27
N VAL A 39 -6.16 12.29 -3.90
CA VAL A 39 -5.96 13.51 -3.11
C VAL A 39 -6.41 14.75 -3.88
N LEU A 40 -6.13 14.81 -5.19
CA LEU A 40 -6.49 15.94 -6.04
C LEU A 40 -8.00 16.08 -6.22
N ILE A 41 -8.73 15.00 -6.51
CA ILE A 41 -10.18 15.06 -6.80
C ILE A 41 -11.07 14.82 -5.58
N GLY A 42 -10.48 14.30 -4.51
CA GLY A 42 -11.17 13.98 -3.27
C GLY A 42 -11.68 15.21 -2.51
N PRO A 43 -12.34 14.99 -1.36
CA PRO A 43 -13.01 16.05 -0.59
C PRO A 43 -12.04 17.10 -0.02
N HIS A 44 -10.75 16.78 0.10
CA HIS A 44 -9.72 17.70 0.56
C HIS A 44 -8.99 18.44 -0.57
N GLY A 45 -9.17 18.00 -1.82
CA GLY A 45 -8.62 18.65 -3.02
C GLY A 45 -9.65 19.55 -3.69
N LEU A 46 -9.98 19.20 -4.94
CA LEU A 46 -10.91 19.93 -5.81
C LEU A 46 -12.38 19.67 -5.49
N LYS A 47 -12.71 18.76 -4.56
CA LYS A 47 -14.09 18.41 -4.16
C LYS A 47 -14.98 18.03 -5.34
N LEU A 48 -14.42 17.26 -6.28
CA LEU A 48 -15.12 16.84 -7.50
C LEU A 48 -15.98 15.59 -7.28
N ILE A 49 -15.68 14.80 -6.25
CA ILE A 49 -16.46 13.62 -5.88
C ILE A 49 -17.65 14.02 -5.02
N SER A 50 -18.84 13.63 -5.46
CA SER A 50 -20.10 13.96 -4.79
C SER A 50 -20.47 12.95 -3.70
N ASP A 51 -20.25 11.66 -3.96
CA ASP A 51 -20.64 10.54 -3.09
C ASP A 51 -19.41 9.76 -2.60
N VAL A 52 -18.68 10.38 -1.67
CA VAL A 52 -17.44 9.79 -1.10
C VAL A 52 -17.72 8.46 -0.41
N SER A 53 -18.87 8.32 0.26
CA SER A 53 -19.27 7.09 0.95
C SER A 53 -19.44 5.94 -0.02
N ALA A 54 -20.18 6.14 -1.11
CA ALA A 54 -20.41 5.08 -2.08
C ALA A 54 -19.13 4.70 -2.85
N VAL A 55 -18.24 5.67 -3.13
CA VAL A 55 -16.91 5.39 -3.67
C VAL A 55 -16.06 4.57 -2.69
N LYS A 56 -16.12 4.86 -1.38
CA LYS A 56 -15.39 4.12 -0.34
C LYS A 56 -15.86 2.66 -0.25
N GLU A 57 -17.16 2.42 -0.26
CA GLU A 57 -17.73 1.06 -0.22
C GLU A 57 -17.27 0.23 -1.44
N LEU A 58 -17.28 0.82 -2.64
CA LEU A 58 -16.75 0.16 -3.83
C LEU A 58 -15.24 -0.11 -3.74
N ALA A 59 -14.47 0.84 -3.20
CA ALA A 59 -13.03 0.66 -3.02
C ALA A 59 -12.71 -0.48 -2.06
N GLU A 60 -13.48 -0.64 -0.98
CA GLU A 60 -13.36 -1.77 -0.04
C GLU A 60 -13.60 -3.11 -0.75
N ILE A 61 -14.64 -3.22 -1.57
CA ILE A 61 -14.91 -4.41 -2.38
C ILE A 61 -13.72 -4.68 -3.33
N GLY A 62 -13.20 -3.66 -3.99
CA GLY A 62 -12.04 -3.78 -4.87
C GLY A 62 -10.79 -4.29 -4.16
N VAL A 63 -10.54 -3.81 -2.93
CA VAL A 63 -9.42 -4.30 -2.08
C VAL A 63 -9.64 -5.75 -1.66
N ILE A 64 -10.85 -6.13 -1.28
CA ILE A 64 -11.18 -7.52 -0.91
C ILE A 64 -10.92 -8.46 -2.11
N LEU A 65 -11.39 -8.09 -3.30
CA LEU A 65 -11.16 -8.88 -4.52
C LEU A 65 -9.66 -8.96 -4.87
N LEU A 66 -8.93 -7.86 -4.74
CA LEU A 66 -7.48 -7.84 -4.95
C LEU A 66 -6.76 -8.79 -3.99
N LEU A 67 -7.04 -8.71 -2.69
CA LEU A 67 -6.43 -9.57 -1.68
C LEU A 67 -6.82 -11.03 -1.87
N PHE A 68 -8.03 -11.31 -2.37
CA PHE A 68 -8.46 -12.65 -2.72
C PHE A 68 -7.66 -13.23 -3.89
N VAL A 69 -7.50 -12.47 -4.98
CA VAL A 69 -6.69 -12.89 -6.14
C VAL A 69 -5.24 -13.12 -5.74
N ILE A 70 -4.66 -12.18 -4.98
CA ILE A 70 -3.32 -12.31 -4.40
C ILE A 70 -3.22 -13.60 -3.56
N GLY A 71 -4.23 -13.90 -2.75
CA GLY A 71 -4.31 -15.14 -1.97
C GLY A 71 -4.34 -16.41 -2.82
N LEU A 72 -4.97 -16.38 -4.00
CA LEU A 72 -4.99 -17.51 -4.94
C LEU A 72 -3.64 -17.76 -5.63
N GLU A 73 -2.86 -16.70 -5.86
CA GLU A 73 -1.51 -16.81 -6.42
C GLU A 73 -0.51 -17.37 -5.40
N PHE A 74 -0.80 -17.26 -4.09
CA PHE A 74 0.09 -17.75 -3.04
C PHE A 74 -0.08 -19.23 -2.71
N SER A 75 1.05 -19.93 -2.69
CA SER A 75 1.14 -21.30 -2.18
C SER A 75 1.51 -21.30 -0.69
N LEU A 76 0.57 -21.74 0.16
CA LEU A 76 0.83 -21.96 1.60
C LEU A 76 2.06 -22.85 1.84
N GLY A 77 2.26 -23.88 1.00
CA GLY A 77 3.43 -24.76 1.10
C GLY A 77 4.76 -24.03 0.87
N ARG A 78 4.76 -23.00 0.02
CA ARG A 78 5.95 -22.16 -0.21
C ARG A 78 6.25 -21.27 1.00
N ILE A 79 5.23 -20.71 1.64
CA ILE A 79 5.37 -19.90 2.87
C ILE A 79 5.96 -20.75 3.99
N LEU A 80 5.41 -21.94 4.23
CA LEU A 80 5.89 -22.82 5.30
C LEU A 80 7.36 -23.23 5.10
N LYS A 81 7.78 -23.49 3.86
CA LYS A 81 9.18 -23.82 3.53
C LYS A 81 10.14 -22.65 3.79
N ASN A 82 9.68 -21.42 3.61
CA ASN A 82 10.49 -20.21 3.77
C ASN A 82 10.28 -19.52 5.13
N LEU A 83 9.44 -20.07 6.01
CA LEU A 83 8.99 -19.42 7.24
C LEU A 83 10.15 -18.98 8.15
N ALA A 84 11.19 -19.81 8.27
CA ALA A 84 12.38 -19.46 9.06
C ALA A 84 13.13 -18.25 8.48
N SER A 85 13.22 -18.16 7.14
CA SER A 85 13.83 -17.02 6.46
C SER A 85 12.97 -15.77 6.58
N ILE A 86 11.64 -15.90 6.46
CA ILE A 86 10.68 -14.79 6.59
C ILE A 86 10.69 -14.23 8.01
N LEU A 87 10.62 -15.10 9.03
CA LEU A 87 10.69 -14.69 10.44
C LEU A 87 12.06 -14.13 10.81
N GLY A 88 13.15 -14.72 10.27
CA GLY A 88 14.50 -14.21 10.49
C GLY A 88 14.70 -12.83 9.89
N ALA A 89 14.47 -12.67 8.58
CA ALA A 89 14.66 -11.41 7.87
C ALA A 89 13.65 -10.33 8.30
N GLY A 90 12.37 -10.69 8.44
CA GLY A 90 11.32 -9.79 8.89
C GLY A 90 11.49 -9.37 10.35
N GLY A 91 11.86 -10.31 11.24
CA GLY A 91 12.16 -9.99 12.63
C GLY A 91 13.38 -9.09 12.77
N LEU A 92 14.43 -9.35 11.99
CA LEU A 92 15.62 -8.51 11.94
C LEU A 92 15.29 -7.10 11.43
N GLN A 93 14.52 -6.99 10.34
CA GLN A 93 14.08 -5.71 9.78
C GLN A 93 13.23 -4.94 10.80
N LEU A 94 12.27 -5.60 11.44
CA LEU A 94 11.40 -4.98 12.44
C LEU A 94 12.21 -4.48 13.63
N GLY A 95 13.13 -5.30 14.14
CA GLY A 95 14.02 -4.93 15.24
C GLY A 95 14.95 -3.75 14.88
N MET A 96 15.63 -3.83 13.74
CA MET A 96 16.55 -2.76 13.29
C MET A 96 15.82 -1.44 13.03
N THR A 97 14.65 -1.49 12.38
CA THR A 97 13.86 -0.28 12.10
C THR A 97 13.34 0.33 13.39
N THR A 98 12.83 -0.50 14.30
CA THR A 98 12.34 -0.04 15.62
C THR A 98 13.47 0.58 16.43
N LEU A 99 14.66 -0.03 16.46
CA LEU A 99 15.83 0.50 17.17
C LEU A 99 16.31 1.82 16.58
N ALA A 100 16.39 1.93 15.25
CA ALA A 100 16.80 3.16 14.58
C ALA A 100 15.83 4.32 14.88
N VAL A 101 14.52 4.08 14.79
CA VAL A 101 13.51 5.08 15.10
C VAL A 101 13.53 5.42 16.60
N TRP A 102 13.63 4.41 17.46
CA TRP A 102 13.74 4.62 18.91
C TRP A 102 14.91 5.53 19.26
N PHE A 103 16.08 5.32 18.65
CA PHE A 103 17.26 6.15 18.85
C PHE A 103 17.01 7.60 18.43
N VAL A 104 16.44 7.83 17.24
CA VAL A 104 16.13 9.18 16.74
C VAL A 104 15.15 9.92 17.65
N PHE A 105 14.08 9.25 18.10
CA PHE A 105 13.07 9.89 18.96
C PHE A 105 13.53 10.06 20.40
N SER A 106 14.46 9.22 20.89
CA SER A 106 15.08 9.40 22.19
C SER A 106 15.89 10.70 22.26
N GLU A 107 16.64 11.04 21.21
CA GLU A 107 17.38 12.31 21.11
C GLU A 107 16.44 13.54 21.08
N MET A 108 15.20 13.35 20.64
CA MET A 108 14.16 14.39 20.62
C MET A 108 13.40 14.55 21.96
N ASN A 109 13.88 13.91 23.04
CA ASN A 109 13.27 13.91 24.38
C ASN A 109 11.84 13.31 24.46
N PHE A 110 11.48 12.41 23.54
CA PHE A 110 10.24 11.64 23.66
C PHE A 110 10.34 10.58 24.75
N GLN A 111 9.21 10.22 25.35
CA GLN A 111 9.15 9.17 26.36
C GLN A 111 9.54 7.82 25.72
N GLN A 112 10.35 7.01 26.40
CA GLN A 112 10.89 5.75 25.87
C GLN A 112 9.81 4.80 25.32
N ASN A 113 8.66 4.71 26.00
CA ASN A 113 7.51 3.93 25.51
C ASN A 113 6.94 4.47 24.20
N GLN A 114 6.85 5.79 24.03
CA GLN A 114 6.34 6.41 22.81
C GLN A 114 7.30 6.16 21.63
N SER A 115 8.60 6.29 21.85
CA SER A 115 9.63 6.07 20.83
C SER A 115 9.64 4.63 20.32
N ILE A 116 9.46 3.64 21.19
CA ILE A 116 9.36 2.22 20.79
C ILE A 116 8.07 1.97 19.99
N VAL A 117 6.93 2.49 20.44
CA VAL A 117 5.65 2.34 19.73
C VAL A 117 5.71 2.97 18.34
N LEU A 118 6.29 4.17 18.22
CA LEU A 118 6.52 4.82 16.94
C LEU A 118 7.47 4.00 16.05
N GLY A 119 8.53 3.43 16.63
CA GLY A 119 9.43 2.53 15.90
C GLY A 119 8.72 1.32 15.33
N LEU A 120 7.82 0.70 16.10
CA LEU A 120 7.00 -0.41 15.63
C LEU A 120 6.02 0.02 14.52
N ILE A 121 5.37 1.19 14.66
CA ILE A 121 4.46 1.74 13.64
C ILE A 121 5.22 1.98 12.32
N VAL A 122 6.42 2.56 12.39
CA VAL A 122 7.26 2.83 11.22
C VAL A 122 7.82 1.54 10.61
N ALA A 123 8.08 0.51 11.42
CA ALA A 123 8.56 -0.78 10.95
C ALA A 123 7.53 -1.58 10.14
N LEU A 124 6.23 -1.27 10.26
CA LEU A 124 5.18 -1.95 9.51
C LEU A 124 5.24 -1.63 8.02
N SER A 125 5.33 -2.68 7.20
CA SER A 125 5.25 -2.57 5.75
C SER A 125 3.79 -2.59 5.29
N SER A 126 3.47 -1.81 4.26
CA SER A 126 2.15 -1.86 3.61
C SER A 126 2.11 -3.01 2.60
N THR A 127 1.99 -4.24 3.12
CA THR A 127 2.06 -5.48 2.32
C THR A 127 1.15 -5.45 1.10
N ALA A 128 -0.10 -4.96 1.23
CA ALA A 128 -1.02 -4.85 0.10
C ALA A 128 -0.50 -3.97 -1.05
N ILE A 129 0.16 -2.86 -0.72
CA ILE A 129 0.73 -1.94 -1.71
C ILE A 129 1.98 -2.56 -2.35
N VAL A 130 2.87 -3.12 -1.55
CA VAL A 130 4.11 -3.76 -2.05
C VAL A 130 3.77 -4.94 -2.95
N LEU A 131 2.82 -5.80 -2.55
CA LEU A 131 2.38 -6.92 -3.37
C LEU A 131 1.73 -6.44 -4.66
N LYS A 132 0.87 -5.41 -4.61
CA LYS A 132 0.30 -4.83 -5.83
C LYS A 132 1.40 -4.29 -6.76
N MET A 133 2.43 -3.65 -6.23
CA MET A 133 3.57 -3.18 -7.04
C MET A 133 4.34 -4.35 -7.67
N ILE A 134 4.57 -5.43 -6.94
CA ILE A 134 5.25 -6.63 -7.45
C ILE A 134 4.40 -7.31 -8.54
N THR A 135 3.08 -7.39 -8.34
CA THR A 135 2.12 -7.91 -9.33
C THR A 135 2.06 -7.02 -10.58
N ASP A 136 1.96 -5.69 -10.42
CA ASP A 136 1.92 -4.72 -11.52
C ASP A 136 3.19 -4.79 -12.39
N ASN A 137 4.34 -5.16 -11.79
CA ASN A 137 5.61 -5.36 -12.50
C ASN A 137 5.85 -6.82 -12.95
N ALA A 138 4.91 -7.73 -12.72
CA ALA A 138 5.03 -9.18 -12.99
C ALA A 138 6.24 -9.85 -12.30
N GLU A 139 6.62 -9.36 -11.11
CA GLU A 139 7.80 -9.81 -10.36
C GLU A 139 7.50 -10.86 -9.27
N ILE A 140 6.28 -11.40 -9.20
CA ILE A 140 5.83 -12.29 -8.10
C ILE A 140 6.70 -13.55 -7.99
N ASP A 141 7.16 -14.10 -9.12
CA ASP A 141 8.00 -15.30 -9.15
C ASP A 141 9.51 -15.04 -8.96
N THR A 142 9.92 -13.77 -8.86
CA THR A 142 11.32 -13.40 -8.62
C THR A 142 11.76 -13.69 -7.19
N LEU A 143 13.07 -13.66 -6.93
CA LEU A 143 13.61 -13.81 -5.57
C LEU A 143 13.04 -12.74 -4.63
N SER A 144 12.95 -11.48 -5.09
CA SER A 144 12.35 -10.37 -4.36
C SER A 144 10.87 -10.61 -4.08
N GLY A 145 10.11 -11.06 -5.08
CA GLY A 145 8.69 -11.40 -4.93
C GLY A 145 8.45 -12.51 -3.88
N LYS A 146 9.32 -13.52 -3.84
CA LYS A 146 9.22 -14.65 -2.88
C LYS A 146 9.66 -14.30 -1.46
N LEU A 147 10.45 -13.24 -1.27
CA LEU A 147 10.94 -12.79 0.04
C LEU A 147 10.07 -11.67 0.64
N CYS A 148 9.36 -10.90 -0.20
CA CYS A 148 8.44 -9.85 0.23
C CYS A 148 7.07 -10.37 0.70
N VAL A 149 6.86 -11.68 0.67
CA VAL A 149 5.62 -12.41 1.03
C VAL A 149 5.88 -13.22 2.28
#